data_AF-A0A7T2S1R4-F1
#
_entry.id   AF-A0A7T2S1R4-F1
#
_cell.length_a   1.000
_cell.length_b   1.000
_cell.length_c   1.000
_cell.angle_alpha   90.00
_cell.angle_beta   90.00
_cell.angle_gamma   90.00
#
_symmetry.space_group_name_H-M   'P 1'
#
loop_
_entity.id
_entity.type
_entity.pdbx_description
1 polymer ?
#
loop_
_entity_poly.entity_id
_entity_poly.type
_entity_poly.pdbx_seq_one_letter_code
_entity_poly.pdbx_strand_id
1 'polypeptide(L)'
;MTAWIEDDLRKQLFAAAPANGIWIGDLAEIDSDREIIPVRFAGLDFWFLFHSPHAETGNDPELLLTMLDNLDAKDFAPAEFSRLVKFCRADAEADHFKPDGWCLPEAFQIFQFVQTLCSVMVFYLDEMQEIEQFFYFPASPRLERLYNRTFKALSQRLDGSLVAILHSTGACHAYQRTCRHQHRSAQPETGQHVACADGCPQGSEHRPAPHA
;
A
#
# COMPACT_ATOMS: atom_id res chain seq x y z
N MET A 1 -13.46 13.16 -8.16
CA MET A 1 -14.62 12.82 -7.32
C MET A 1 -14.70 11.31 -7.29
N THR A 2 -14.21 10.66 -6.23
CA THR A 2 -14.11 9.20 -6.17
C THR A 2 -15.52 8.61 -6.16
N ALA A 3 -15.91 7.90 -7.22
CA ALA A 3 -17.13 7.11 -7.20
C ALA A 3 -16.97 6.09 -6.05
N TRP A 4 -17.76 6.26 -4.99
CA TRP A 4 -17.70 5.38 -3.84
C TRP A 4 -18.16 3.98 -4.24
N ILE A 5 -17.57 2.99 -3.58
CA ILE A 5 -17.87 1.58 -3.79
C ILE A 5 -19.34 1.36 -3.43
N GLU A 6 -20.12 0.93 -4.41
CA GLU A 6 -21.55 0.70 -4.25
C GLU A 6 -21.82 -0.34 -3.15
N ASP A 7 -22.92 -0.18 -2.42
CA ASP A 7 -23.25 -1.05 -1.30
C ASP A 7 -23.46 -2.51 -1.73
N ASP A 8 -23.86 -2.74 -2.98
CA ASP A 8 -24.00 -4.09 -3.54
C ASP A 8 -22.62 -4.77 -3.71
N LEU A 9 -21.62 -4.02 -4.19
CA LEU A 9 -20.24 -4.51 -4.25
C LEU A 9 -19.69 -4.75 -2.84
N ARG A 10 -20.02 -3.89 -1.87
CA ARG A 10 -19.67 -4.14 -0.45
C ARG A 10 -20.25 -5.46 0.05
N LYS A 11 -21.56 -5.69 -0.13
CA LYS A 11 -22.21 -6.93 0.29
C LYS A 11 -21.60 -8.15 -0.38
N GLN A 12 -21.26 -8.05 -1.66
CA GLN A 12 -20.60 -9.12 -2.40
C GLN A 12 -19.23 -9.44 -1.82
N LEU A 13 -18.37 -8.43 -1.65
CA LEU A 13 -16.99 -8.62 -1.16
C LEU A 13 -16.97 -9.11 0.29
N PHE A 14 -17.94 -8.72 1.12
CA PHE A 14 -18.06 -9.17 2.51
C PHE A 14 -18.94 -10.42 2.70
N ALA A 15 -19.39 -11.08 1.62
CA ALA A 15 -20.33 -12.20 1.73
C ALA A 15 -19.76 -13.40 2.53
N ALA A 16 -18.44 -13.63 2.45
CA ALA A 16 -17.74 -14.68 3.19
C ALA A 16 -17.27 -14.22 4.59
N ALA A 17 -17.43 -12.94 4.93
CA ALA A 17 -16.90 -12.39 6.16
C ALA A 17 -17.73 -12.89 7.37
N PRO A 18 -17.10 -13.41 8.43
CA PRO A 18 -17.80 -13.80 9.65
C PRO A 18 -18.45 -12.57 10.30
N ALA A 19 -19.54 -12.76 11.06
CA ALA A 19 -20.22 -11.63 11.71
C ALA A 19 -19.31 -10.91 12.72
N ASN A 20 -18.43 -11.65 13.40
CA ASN A 20 -17.50 -11.15 14.39
C ASN A 20 -16.10 -11.73 14.16
N GLY A 21 -15.07 -11.05 14.68
CA GLY A 21 -13.68 -11.49 14.62
C GLY A 21 -12.82 -10.67 13.65
N ILE A 22 -11.70 -11.23 13.23
CA ILE A 22 -10.78 -10.65 12.26
C ILE A 22 -10.89 -11.45 10.97
N TRP A 23 -11.11 -10.77 9.86
CA TRP A 23 -11.18 -11.36 8.54
C TRP A 23 -10.57 -10.40 7.52
N ILE A 24 -9.78 -10.96 6.61
CA ILE A 24 -9.18 -10.27 5.47
C ILE A 24 -9.69 -11.06 4.26
N GLY A 25 -10.40 -10.39 3.34
CA GLY A 25 -10.85 -11.04 2.12
C GLY A 25 -9.83 -10.98 1.01
N ASP A 26 -10.24 -11.48 -0.15
CA ASP A 26 -9.38 -11.55 -1.33
C ASP A 26 -9.17 -10.17 -1.94
N LEU A 27 -8.07 -10.05 -2.70
CA LEU A 27 -7.79 -8.89 -3.53
C LEU A 27 -8.82 -8.80 -4.66
N ALA A 28 -9.52 -7.68 -4.75
CA ALA A 28 -10.48 -7.42 -5.82
C ALA A 28 -10.04 -6.21 -6.64
N GLU A 29 -9.98 -6.39 -7.95
CA GLU A 29 -9.82 -5.30 -8.91
C GLU A 29 -11.17 -4.61 -9.13
N ILE A 30 -11.23 -3.30 -8.88
CA ILE A 30 -12.41 -2.48 -9.12
C ILE A 30 -12.41 -1.99 -10.57
N ASP A 31 -11.25 -1.57 -11.05
CA ASP A 31 -10.94 -1.23 -12.44
C ASP A 31 -9.43 -1.31 -12.68
N SER A 32 -8.95 -0.84 -13.84
CA SER A 32 -7.54 -0.87 -14.25
C SER A 32 -6.59 -0.15 -13.29
N ASP A 33 -7.11 0.76 -12.47
CA ASP A 33 -6.30 1.65 -11.67
C ASP A 33 -6.61 1.55 -10.17
N ARG A 34 -7.52 0.66 -9.76
CA ARG A 34 -8.02 0.57 -8.39
C ARG A 34 -8.20 -0.87 -7.96
N GLU A 35 -7.53 -1.22 -6.88
CA GLU A 35 -7.70 -2.48 -6.18
C GLU A 35 -8.16 -2.28 -4.74
N ILE A 36 -8.79 -3.32 -4.19
CA ILE A 36 -9.28 -3.30 -2.83
C ILE A 36 -9.12 -4.63 -2.14
N ILE A 37 -8.84 -4.55 -0.84
CA ILE A 37 -8.94 -5.69 0.07
C ILE A 37 -9.96 -5.35 1.15
N PRO A 38 -11.09 -6.09 1.26
CA PRO A 38 -12.04 -5.93 2.35
C PRO A 38 -11.45 -6.46 3.65
N VAL A 39 -11.66 -5.73 4.74
CA VAL A 39 -11.20 -6.11 6.07
C VAL A 39 -12.36 -5.99 7.04
N ARG A 40 -12.70 -7.08 7.74
CA ARG A 40 -13.59 -7.03 8.90
C ARG A 40 -12.77 -7.16 10.17
N PHE A 41 -12.94 -6.22 11.08
CA PHE A 41 -12.28 -6.24 12.37
C PHE A 41 -13.28 -5.93 13.49
N ALA A 42 -13.50 -6.92 14.35
CA ALA A 42 -14.40 -6.83 15.50
C ALA A 42 -15.82 -6.35 15.12
N GLY A 43 -16.33 -6.84 13.98
CA GLY A 43 -17.66 -6.51 13.46
C GLY A 43 -17.74 -5.19 12.67
N LEU A 44 -16.63 -4.46 12.51
CA LEU A 44 -16.54 -3.26 11.70
C LEU A 44 -15.92 -3.58 10.34
N ASP A 45 -16.49 -3.01 9.27
CA ASP A 45 -16.00 -3.20 7.91
C ASP A 45 -15.09 -2.05 7.50
N PHE A 46 -13.96 -2.38 6.88
CA PHE A 46 -12.97 -1.43 6.40
C PHE A 46 -12.53 -1.78 4.98
N TRP A 47 -12.14 -0.74 4.26
CA TRP A 47 -11.52 -0.83 2.95
C TRP A 47 -10.03 -0.54 3.07
N PHE A 48 -9.23 -1.44 2.49
CA PHE A 48 -7.84 -1.19 2.19
C PHE A 48 -7.71 -1.02 0.67
N LEU A 49 -7.56 0.22 0.25
CA LEU A 49 -7.60 0.64 -1.15
C LEU A 49 -6.18 0.87 -1.65
N PHE A 50 -5.94 0.42 -2.86
CA PHE A 50 -4.74 0.67 -3.63
C PHE A 50 -5.19 1.28 -4.94
N HIS A 51 -4.55 2.36 -5.36
CA HIS A 51 -4.86 2.89 -6.67
C HIS A 51 -3.70 3.67 -7.30
N SER A 52 -3.74 3.80 -8.61
CA SER A 52 -2.83 4.65 -9.35
C SER A 52 -2.90 6.10 -8.83
N PRO A 53 -1.77 6.78 -8.64
CA PRO A 53 -1.74 8.19 -8.27
C PRO A 53 -2.39 9.07 -9.33
N HIS A 54 -2.32 8.67 -10.60
CA HIS A 54 -3.01 9.33 -11.69
C HIS A 54 -4.53 9.22 -11.54
N ALA A 55 -5.05 8.06 -11.10
CA ALA A 55 -6.47 7.90 -10.85
C ALA A 55 -7.00 8.82 -9.73
N GLU A 56 -6.16 9.22 -8.77
CA GLU A 56 -6.54 10.20 -7.73
C GLU A 56 -6.95 11.54 -8.33
N THR A 57 -6.27 11.92 -9.40
CA THR A 57 -6.40 13.22 -10.05
C THR A 57 -7.24 13.15 -11.32
N GLY A 58 -8.00 12.05 -11.52
CA GLY A 58 -8.81 11.86 -12.71
C GLY A 58 -7.96 11.77 -13.99
N ASN A 59 -6.72 11.26 -13.86
CA ASN A 59 -5.72 11.16 -14.91
C ASN A 59 -5.26 12.52 -15.47
N ASP A 60 -5.34 13.58 -14.67
CA ASP A 60 -4.80 14.91 -14.98
C ASP A 60 -3.36 15.04 -14.43
N PRO A 61 -2.32 15.04 -15.31
CA PRO A 61 -0.93 15.14 -14.87
C PRO A 61 -0.60 16.46 -14.19
N GLU A 62 -1.21 17.58 -14.60
CA GLU A 62 -0.96 18.89 -13.99
C GLU A 62 -1.54 18.95 -12.57
N LEU A 63 -2.71 18.32 -12.38
CA LEU A 63 -3.32 18.20 -11.07
C LEU A 63 -2.49 17.28 -10.14
N LEU A 64 -1.90 16.20 -10.66
CA LEU A 64 -0.98 15.36 -9.89
C LEU A 64 0.26 16.14 -9.44
N LEU A 65 0.88 16.90 -10.34
CA LEU A 65 2.02 17.75 -9.99
C LEU A 65 1.65 18.81 -8.94
N THR A 66 0.48 19.45 -9.11
CA THR A 66 -0.03 20.44 -8.15
C THR A 66 -0.30 19.81 -6.78
N MET A 67 -0.86 18.59 -6.76
CA MET A 67 -1.09 17.85 -5.53
C MET A 67 0.24 17.52 -4.83
N LEU A 68 1.24 17.03 -5.56
CA LEU A 68 2.55 16.70 -5.00
C LEU A 68 3.28 17.93 -4.48
N ASP A 69 3.21 19.07 -5.18
CA ASP A 69 3.78 20.35 -4.72
C ASP A 69 3.12 20.81 -3.40
N ASN A 70 1.79 20.73 -3.31
CA ASN A 70 1.05 21.06 -2.08
C ASN A 70 1.37 20.14 -0.89
N LEU A 71 1.99 18.99 -1.13
CA LEU A 71 2.40 18.02 -0.11
C LEU A 71 3.92 18.08 0.17
N ASP A 72 4.58 19.14 -0.28
CA ASP A 72 6.03 19.34 -0.21
C ASP A 72 6.85 18.22 -0.88
N ALA A 73 6.25 17.55 -1.88
CA ALA A 73 6.82 16.43 -2.63
C ALA A 73 7.08 16.78 -4.10
N LYS A 74 7.37 18.05 -4.42
CA LYS A 74 7.56 18.55 -5.80
C LYS A 74 8.66 17.84 -6.60
N ASP A 75 9.68 17.31 -5.93
CA ASP A 75 10.80 16.59 -6.55
C ASP A 75 10.53 15.07 -6.63
N PHE A 76 9.36 14.63 -6.18
CA PHE A 76 8.93 13.25 -6.23
C PHE A 76 8.13 12.98 -7.50
N ALA A 77 8.58 12.02 -8.30
CA ALA A 77 7.80 11.47 -9.41
C ALA A 77 7.38 10.04 -9.06
N PRO A 78 6.07 9.76 -8.92
CA PRO A 78 5.59 8.40 -8.77
C PRO A 78 6.01 7.53 -9.96
N ALA A 79 6.42 6.29 -9.70
CA ALA A 79 6.65 5.31 -10.74
C ALA A 79 5.32 4.90 -11.41
N GLU A 80 5.38 4.45 -12.66
CA GLU A 80 4.22 4.05 -13.46
C GLU A 80 3.30 3.07 -12.70
N PHE A 81 3.88 2.06 -12.06
CA PHE A 81 3.16 1.04 -11.30
C PHE A 81 3.13 1.31 -9.78
N SER A 82 3.23 2.57 -9.36
CA SER A 82 3.11 2.91 -7.94
C SER A 82 1.66 2.81 -7.44
N ARG A 83 1.48 2.68 -6.11
CA ARG A 83 0.17 2.66 -5.47
C ARG A 83 0.04 3.71 -4.37
N LEU A 84 -1.00 4.54 -4.49
CA LEU A 84 -1.52 5.32 -3.38
C LEU A 84 -2.38 4.42 -2.50
N VAL A 85 -2.00 4.33 -1.23
CA VAL A 85 -2.63 3.49 -0.22
C VAL A 85 -3.63 4.30 0.59
N LYS A 86 -4.90 3.85 0.57
CA LYS A 86 -6.00 4.48 1.31
C LYS A 86 -6.67 3.49 2.26
N PHE A 87 -7.00 3.96 3.45
CA PHE A 87 -7.68 3.16 4.47
C PHE A 87 -8.90 3.91 5.02
N CYS A 88 -10.07 3.27 4.97
CA CYS A 88 -11.31 3.91 5.38
C CYS A 88 -12.34 2.91 5.93
N ARG A 89 -13.34 3.42 6.65
CA ARG A 89 -14.46 2.61 7.16
C ARG A 89 -15.44 2.34 6.01
N ALA A 90 -15.71 1.07 5.73
CA ALA A 90 -16.50 0.63 4.58
C ALA A 90 -18.01 0.77 4.78
N ASP A 91 -18.46 0.66 6.02
CA ASP A 91 -19.87 0.77 6.43
C ASP A 91 -20.21 2.17 6.99
N ALA A 92 -19.36 3.17 6.74
CA ALA A 92 -19.70 4.56 7.06
C ALA A 92 -20.83 5.05 6.15
N GLU A 93 -21.87 5.65 6.73
CA GLU A 93 -22.92 6.34 5.95
C GLU A 93 -22.41 7.67 5.35
N ALA A 94 -21.44 8.30 6.01
CA ALA A 94 -20.78 9.53 5.57
C ALA A 94 -19.34 9.59 6.12
N ASP A 95 -18.49 10.37 5.46
CA ASP A 95 -17.10 10.65 5.87
C ASP A 95 -16.26 9.40 6.18
N HIS A 96 -16.11 8.53 5.17
CA HIS A 96 -15.39 7.25 5.29
C HIS A 96 -13.97 7.37 5.86
N PHE A 97 -13.30 8.53 5.73
CA PHE A 97 -11.93 8.81 6.18
C PHE A 97 -11.83 9.54 7.54
N LYS A 98 -12.88 9.46 8.37
CA LYS A 98 -12.95 10.14 9.67
C LYS A 98 -12.72 9.18 10.85
N PRO A 99 -11.45 8.96 11.27
CA PRO A 99 -11.12 7.95 12.28
C PRO A 99 -11.66 8.24 13.68
N ASP A 100 -12.12 9.45 13.96
CA ASP A 100 -12.75 9.79 15.24
C ASP A 100 -14.08 9.04 15.45
N GLY A 101 -14.74 8.64 14.36
CA GLY A 101 -15.91 7.77 14.42
C GLY A 101 -15.57 6.28 14.51
N TRP A 102 -14.31 5.86 14.34
CA TRP A 102 -13.94 4.45 14.28
C TRP A 102 -13.58 3.91 15.67
N CYS A 103 -14.57 3.92 16.57
CA CYS A 103 -14.40 3.35 17.89
C CYS A 103 -14.29 1.83 17.77
N LEU A 104 -13.08 1.29 17.97
CA LEU A 104 -12.91 -0.14 18.21
C LEU A 104 -13.68 -0.52 19.47
N PRO A 105 -14.28 -1.73 19.54
CA PRO A 105 -15.01 -2.18 20.73
C PRO A 105 -14.19 -2.05 22.01
N GLU A 106 -12.89 -2.36 21.93
CA GLU A 106 -11.96 -2.22 23.03
C GLU A 106 -10.70 -1.45 22.61
N ALA A 107 -10.31 -0.44 23.40
CA ALA A 107 -9.20 0.45 23.04
C ALA A 107 -7.86 -0.28 22.84
N PHE A 108 -7.61 -1.35 23.59
CA PHE A 108 -6.39 -2.16 23.47
C PHE A 108 -6.30 -2.97 22.17
N GLN A 109 -7.41 -3.13 21.45
CA GLN A 109 -7.42 -3.82 20.16
C GLN A 109 -6.68 -3.05 19.07
N ILE A 110 -6.31 -1.79 19.30
CA ILE A 110 -5.51 -0.99 18.35
C ILE A 110 -4.22 -1.71 17.92
N PHE A 111 -3.60 -2.49 18.80
CA PHE A 111 -2.40 -3.25 18.45
C PHE A 111 -2.72 -4.39 17.49
N GLN A 112 -3.77 -5.18 17.76
CA GLN A 112 -4.23 -6.24 16.87
C GLN A 112 -4.70 -5.66 15.53
N PHE A 113 -5.39 -4.52 15.56
CA PHE A 113 -5.84 -3.82 14.37
C PHE A 113 -4.67 -3.40 13.48
N VAL A 114 -3.61 -2.79 14.05
CA VAL A 114 -2.39 -2.47 13.30
C VAL A 114 -1.73 -3.73 12.73
N GLN A 115 -1.71 -4.84 13.48
CA GLN A 115 -1.19 -6.11 12.96
C GLN A 115 -2.04 -6.65 11.80
N THR A 116 -3.36 -6.50 11.85
CA THR A 116 -4.27 -6.84 10.74
C THR A 116 -3.95 -6.00 9.51
N LEU A 117 -3.84 -4.68 9.64
CA LEU A 117 -3.49 -3.79 8.53
C LEU A 117 -2.11 -4.12 7.94
N CYS A 118 -1.16 -4.48 8.80
CA CYS A 118 0.15 -4.96 8.36
C CYS A 118 0.04 -6.27 7.57
N SER A 119 -0.78 -7.22 8.00
CA SER A 119 -1.00 -8.47 7.26
C SER A 119 -1.67 -8.25 5.91
N VAL A 120 -2.56 -7.25 5.79
CA VAL A 120 -3.14 -6.85 4.50
C VAL A 120 -2.07 -6.36 3.54
N MET A 121 -1.16 -5.49 4.00
CA MET A 121 -0.03 -5.03 3.18
C MET A 121 0.91 -6.16 2.78
N VAL A 122 1.19 -7.11 3.68
CA VAL A 122 2.01 -8.29 3.34
C VAL A 122 1.32 -9.12 2.26
N PHE A 123 0.04 -9.42 2.42
CA PHE A 123 -0.74 -10.13 1.42
C PHE A 123 -0.73 -9.41 0.07
N TYR A 124 -0.96 -8.10 0.04
CA TYR A 124 -0.90 -7.32 -1.21
C TYR A 124 0.48 -7.38 -1.88
N LEU A 125 1.56 -7.28 -1.11
CA LEU A 125 2.94 -7.34 -1.64
C LEU A 125 3.34 -8.71 -2.18
N ASP A 126 2.69 -9.78 -1.70
CA ASP A 126 2.89 -11.15 -2.17
C ASP A 126 2.11 -11.39 -3.48
N GLU A 127 0.89 -10.86 -3.59
CA GLU A 127 0.04 -10.94 -4.79
C GLU A 127 0.53 -10.04 -5.93
N MET A 128 0.95 -8.80 -5.62
CA MET A 128 1.32 -7.78 -6.60
C MET A 128 2.83 -7.51 -6.59
N GLN A 129 3.61 -8.40 -7.21
CA GLN A 129 5.07 -8.40 -7.11
C GLN A 129 5.74 -7.30 -7.94
N GLU A 130 5.09 -6.85 -9.00
CA GLU A 130 5.50 -5.77 -9.89
C GLU A 130 5.38 -4.38 -9.26
N ILE A 131 4.60 -4.26 -8.19
CA ILE A 131 4.36 -2.98 -7.51
C ILE A 131 5.47 -2.77 -6.48
N GLU A 132 6.41 -1.89 -6.83
CA GLU A 132 7.56 -1.59 -5.98
C GLU A 132 7.37 -0.35 -5.12
N GLN A 133 6.51 0.60 -5.52
CA GLN A 133 6.41 1.90 -4.86
C GLN A 133 5.03 2.12 -4.24
N PHE A 134 5.02 2.49 -2.96
CA PHE A 134 3.81 2.72 -2.17
C PHE A 134 3.88 4.06 -1.49
N PHE A 135 2.77 4.78 -1.46
CA PHE A 135 2.70 6.01 -0.67
C PHE A 135 1.31 6.26 -0.13
N TYR A 136 1.19 7.18 0.82
CA TYR A 136 -0.10 7.58 1.39
C TYR A 136 -0.12 9.07 1.70
N PHE A 137 -1.32 9.65 1.57
CA PHE A 137 -1.63 11.03 1.95
C PHE A 137 -2.66 11.00 3.07
N PRO A 138 -2.26 11.21 4.33
CA PRO A 138 -3.19 11.04 5.45
C PRO A 138 -4.21 12.19 5.47
N ALA A 139 -5.50 11.85 5.39
CA ALA A 139 -6.58 12.85 5.48
C ALA A 139 -6.71 13.49 6.87
N SER A 140 -6.02 12.95 7.90
CA SER A 140 -5.98 13.52 9.24
C SER A 140 -4.74 13.05 10.01
N PRO A 141 -4.31 13.79 11.06
CA PRO A 141 -3.19 13.38 11.91
C PRO A 141 -3.41 12.03 12.61
N ARG A 142 -4.67 11.61 12.80
CA ARG A 142 -5.00 10.31 13.41
C ARG A 142 -4.80 9.16 12.42
N LEU A 143 -5.17 9.37 11.15
CA LEU A 143 -4.86 8.42 10.08
C LEU A 143 -3.36 8.34 9.83
N GLU A 144 -2.65 9.47 9.82
CA GLU A 144 -1.19 9.49 9.72
C GLU A 144 -0.54 8.61 10.78
N ARG A 145 -0.94 8.72 12.05
CA ARG A 145 -0.44 7.85 13.13
C ARG A 145 -0.75 6.37 12.89
N LEU A 146 -1.90 6.05 12.32
CA LEU A 146 -2.27 4.68 11.99
C LEU A 146 -1.38 4.13 10.87
N TYR A 147 -1.22 4.87 9.77
CA TYR A 147 -0.32 4.51 8.68
C TYR A 147 1.12 4.32 9.16
N ASN A 148 1.66 5.28 9.90
CA ASN A 148 3.01 5.20 10.45
C ASN A 148 3.22 3.95 11.31
N ARG A 149 2.23 3.57 12.12
CA ARG A 149 2.29 2.32 12.90
C ARG A 149 2.26 1.09 12.01
N THR A 150 1.39 1.06 11.00
CA THR A 150 1.29 -0.04 10.04
C THR A 150 2.57 -0.21 9.24
N PHE A 151 3.10 0.85 8.63
CA PHE A 151 4.33 0.79 7.82
C PHE A 151 5.57 0.48 8.67
N LYS A 152 5.62 0.95 9.93
CA LYS A 152 6.67 0.54 10.88
C LYS A 152 6.57 -0.94 11.27
N ALA A 153 5.37 -1.47 11.49
CA ALA A 153 5.20 -2.90 11.75
C ALA A 153 5.56 -3.73 10.50
N LEU A 154 5.21 -3.23 9.32
CA LEU A 154 5.52 -3.84 8.03
C LEU A 154 7.03 -3.94 7.80
N SER A 155 7.79 -2.87 8.04
CA SER A 155 9.26 -2.88 7.88
C SER A 155 9.95 -3.88 8.80
N GLN A 156 9.35 -4.18 9.96
CA GLN A 156 9.85 -5.19 10.91
C GLN A 156 9.54 -6.62 10.46
N ARG A 157 8.49 -6.84 9.65
CA ARG A 157 8.11 -8.16 9.14
C ARG A 157 8.77 -8.51 7.82
N LEU A 158 9.17 -7.50 7.03
CA LEU A 158 9.71 -7.67 5.69
C LEU A 158 11.24 -7.60 5.59
N ASP A 159 11.99 -7.71 6.70
CA ASP A 159 13.47 -7.68 6.71
C ASP A 159 14.10 -6.61 5.80
N GLY A 160 13.75 -5.33 6.01
CA GLY A 160 14.33 -4.22 5.24
C GLY A 160 13.85 -4.12 3.78
N SER A 161 12.94 -5.00 3.33
CA SER A 161 12.40 -4.99 1.96
C SER A 161 11.48 -3.82 1.66
N LEU A 162 11.26 -2.88 2.59
CA LEU A 162 10.46 -1.68 2.36
C LEU A 162 11.13 -0.48 3.04
N VAL A 163 11.61 0.47 2.24
CA VAL A 163 12.43 1.61 2.69
C VAL A 163 11.73 2.92 2.33
N ALA A 164 11.74 3.89 3.25
CA ALA A 164 11.21 5.22 2.97
C ALA A 164 12.09 5.93 1.92
N ILE A 165 11.46 6.49 0.88
CA ILE A 165 12.15 7.16 -0.24
C ILE A 165 11.93 8.67 -0.26
N LEU A 166 11.07 9.18 0.64
CA LEU A 166 10.92 10.61 0.88
C LEU A 166 11.32 10.95 2.30
N HIS A 167 11.97 12.11 2.44
CA HIS A 167 12.11 12.72 3.75
C HIS A 167 10.71 13.06 4.28
N SER A 168 10.45 12.74 5.55
CA SER A 168 9.14 12.95 6.17
C SER A 168 8.75 14.43 6.12
N THR A 169 7.90 14.80 5.17
CA THR A 169 7.30 16.14 5.10
C THR A 169 6.06 16.26 5.99
N GLY A 170 5.59 15.14 6.55
CA GLY A 170 4.33 15.04 7.30
C GLY A 170 3.10 14.92 6.41
N ALA A 171 3.18 15.37 5.15
CA ALA A 171 2.05 15.40 4.22
C ALA A 171 2.10 14.28 3.17
N CYS A 172 3.29 13.88 2.73
CA CYS A 172 3.50 12.78 1.80
C CYS A 172 4.50 11.77 2.38
N HIS A 173 4.11 10.50 2.40
CA HIS A 173 4.94 9.41 2.87
C HIS A 173 5.06 8.38 1.75
N ALA A 174 6.28 8.12 1.29
CA ALA A 174 6.53 7.16 0.22
C ALA A 174 7.59 6.14 0.61
N TYR A 175 7.39 4.93 0.14
CA TYR A 175 8.19 3.75 0.41
C TYR A 175 8.45 2.98 -0.87
N GLN A 176 9.62 2.36 -0.96
CA GLN A 176 9.99 1.48 -2.06
C GLN A 176 10.38 0.10 -1.55
N ARG A 177 9.92 -0.92 -2.27
CA ARG A 177 10.32 -2.30 -2.06
C ARG A 177 11.78 -2.44 -2.50
N THR A 178 12.64 -2.96 -1.62
CA THR A 178 14.01 -3.30 -2.01
C THR A 178 14.08 -4.78 -2.33
N CYS A 179 14.66 -5.14 -3.48
CA CYS A 179 14.92 -6.55 -3.79
C CYS A 179 15.96 -7.10 -2.80
N ARG A 180 15.73 -8.31 -2.26
CA ARG A 180 16.64 -9.00 -1.31
C ARG A 180 18.11 -9.12 -1.78
N HIS A 181 18.40 -8.91 -3.07
CA HIS A 181 19.77 -8.90 -3.59
C HIS A 181 20.58 -7.63 -3.29
N GLN A 182 19.95 -6.53 -2.85
CA GLN A 182 20.67 -5.27 -2.59
C GLN A 182 21.19 -5.13 -1.15
N HIS A 183 20.77 -5.98 -0.22
CA HIS A 183 21.08 -5.81 1.21
C HIS A 183 22.54 -6.09 1.60
N ARG A 184 23.42 -6.44 0.65
CA ARG A 184 24.86 -6.63 0.90
C ARG A 184 25.74 -5.42 0.52
N SER A 185 25.18 -4.32 0.00
CA SER A 185 26.01 -3.25 -0.59
C SER A 185 25.50 -1.82 -0.44
N ALA A 186 24.78 -1.48 0.62
CA ALA A 186 24.40 -0.08 0.86
C ALA A 186 24.77 0.36 2.29
N GLN A 187 25.99 0.87 2.44
CA GLN A 187 26.27 1.93 3.40
C GLN A 187 25.92 3.28 2.75
N PRO A 188 25.54 4.31 3.53
CA PRO A 188 24.95 5.51 2.97
C PRO A 188 26.03 6.54 2.66
N GLU A 189 26.49 6.61 1.42
CA GLU A 189 27.13 7.84 0.94
C GLU A 189 26.67 8.17 -0.49
N THR A 190 26.17 9.39 -0.62
CA THR A 190 25.93 10.18 -1.84
C THR A 190 24.81 9.74 -2.77
N GLY A 191 23.90 10.70 -3.00
CA GLY A 191 22.78 10.58 -3.91
C GLY A 191 23.24 10.38 -5.34
N GLN A 192 22.80 9.27 -5.93
CA GLN A 192 22.74 9.07 -7.36
C GLN A 192 21.64 8.05 -7.63
N HIS A 193 20.67 8.44 -8.47
CA HIS A 193 19.69 7.53 -9.05
C HIS A 193 20.40 6.31 -9.63
N VAL A 194 20.06 5.13 -9.14
CA VAL A 194 20.41 3.88 -9.81
C VAL A 194 19.20 3.48 -10.65
N ALA A 195 19.26 3.82 -11.94
CA ALA A 195 18.37 3.24 -12.94
C ALA A 195 18.67 1.73 -13.05
N CYS A 196 17.62 0.91 -13.05
CA CYS A 196 17.73 -0.50 -13.43
C CYS A 196 18.27 -0.59 -14.86
N ALA A 197 19.46 -1.13 -15.04
CA ALA A 197 20.01 -1.41 -16.35
C ALA A 197 19.34 -2.66 -16.93
N ASP A 198 18.71 -2.48 -18.11
CA ASP A 198 18.29 -3.54 -19.01
C ASP A 198 19.38 -4.59 -19.23
N GLY A 199 19.03 -5.87 -19.18
CA GLY A 199 19.93 -6.94 -19.63
C GLY A 199 19.63 -8.30 -19.06
N CYS A 200 18.52 -8.92 -19.47
CA CYS A 200 18.36 -10.37 -19.37
C CYS A 200 19.13 -11.02 -20.54
N PRO A 201 20.15 -11.87 -20.33
CA PRO A 201 20.68 -12.69 -21.42
C PRO A 201 19.86 -13.98 -21.54
N GLN A 202 19.25 -14.18 -22.71
CA GLN A 202 18.83 -15.48 -23.21
C GLN A 202 20.04 -16.26 -23.78
N GLY A 203 19.99 -17.60 -23.66
CA GLY A 203 20.85 -18.56 -24.37
C GLY A 203 22.04 -19.03 -23.52
N SER A 204 22.47 -20.30 -23.51
CA SER A 204 22.21 -21.46 -24.37
C SER A 204 22.93 -22.68 -23.77
N GLU A 205 22.29 -23.84 -23.86
CA GLU A 205 22.83 -25.19 -24.17
C GLU A 205 24.04 -25.83 -23.44
N HIS A 206 23.75 -27.05 -22.97
CA HIS A 206 24.54 -28.30 -22.99
C HIS A 206 26.00 -28.35 -22.48
N ARG A 207 26.18 -29.17 -21.43
CA ARG A 207 27.36 -30.04 -21.29
C ARG A 207 26.98 -31.41 -20.70
N PRO A 208 27.48 -32.54 -21.25
CA PRO A 208 27.15 -33.88 -20.76
C PRO A 208 28.05 -34.30 -19.60
N ALA A 209 27.53 -35.18 -18.74
CA ALA A 209 28.27 -35.81 -17.65
C ALA A 209 29.23 -36.89 -18.19
N PRO A 210 30.45 -37.04 -17.64
CA PRO A 210 31.28 -38.20 -17.92
C PRO A 210 30.94 -39.34 -16.96
N HIS A 211 30.78 -40.52 -17.53
CA HIS A 211 30.81 -41.79 -16.81
C HIS A 211 32.22 -42.08 -16.27
N ALA A 212 32.29 -42.47 -15.00
CA ALA A 212 33.10 -43.58 -14.49
C ALA A 212 32.56 -43.98 -13.11
#